data_AF-A0A0J7ZIM5-F1
#
_entry.id   AF-A0A0J7ZIM5-F1
#
_cell.length_a   1.000
_cell.length_b   1.000
_cell.length_c   1.000
_cell.angle_alpha   90.00
_cell.angle_beta   90.00
_cell.angle_gamma   90.00
#
_symmetry.space_group_name_H-M   'P 1'
#
loop_
_entity.id
_entity.type
_entity.pdbx_description
1 polymer ?
#
loop_
_entity_poly.entity_id
_entity_poly.type
_entity_poly.pdbx_seq_one_letter_code
_entity_poly.pdbx_strand_id
1 'polypeptide(L)'
;MAQKMTDEEWRAFVSHGTRTAKLSTVRADGSPHVTPIWFVLDGDDVVFNTGKSSVKGRNLARDGRVALCVDDDRPPYDFVVVQGRARVSEDLEELRHWAGRIGARYMGEERAEEFGARNGVPGELLVRVSIDKVLAEKGVAD
;
A
#
# COMPACT_ATOMS: atom_id res chain seq x y z
N MET A 1 -11.00 25.39 -5.26
CA MET A 1 -11.99 24.32 -4.95
C MET A 1 -11.38 23.00 -5.37
N ALA A 2 -11.39 22.01 -4.47
CA ALA A 2 -10.89 20.67 -4.76
C ALA A 2 -11.54 20.08 -6.03
N GLN A 3 -10.72 19.40 -6.84
CA GLN A 3 -11.16 18.76 -8.08
C GLN A 3 -10.99 17.26 -7.97
N LYS A 4 -12.02 16.52 -8.36
CA LYS A 4 -11.94 15.06 -8.45
C LYS A 4 -10.93 14.63 -9.52
N MET A 5 -10.04 13.71 -9.18
CA MET A 5 -9.11 13.09 -10.13
C MET A 5 -9.82 12.03 -11.02
N THR A 6 -9.36 11.87 -12.25
CA THR A 6 -9.68 10.72 -13.11
C THR A 6 -8.93 9.46 -12.66
N ASP A 7 -9.28 8.30 -13.25
CA ASP A 7 -8.58 7.04 -12.96
C ASP A 7 -7.10 7.07 -13.33
N GLU A 8 -6.77 7.70 -14.44
CA GLU A 8 -5.39 7.88 -14.87
C GLU A 8 -4.63 8.78 -13.91
N GLU A 9 -5.25 9.89 -13.49
CA GLU A 9 -4.63 10.88 -12.60
C GLU A 9 -4.32 10.30 -11.22
N TRP A 10 -5.27 9.63 -10.56
CA TRP A 10 -5.02 9.11 -9.22
C TRP A 10 -4.01 7.97 -9.24
N ARG A 11 -4.01 7.12 -10.29
CA ARG A 11 -3.02 6.05 -10.46
C ARG A 11 -1.62 6.61 -10.65
N ALA A 12 -1.49 7.65 -11.49
CA ALA A 12 -0.23 8.35 -11.65
C ALA A 12 0.23 8.98 -10.33
N PHE A 13 -0.69 9.61 -9.59
CA PHE A 13 -0.40 10.24 -8.31
C PHE A 13 0.14 9.25 -7.26
N VAL A 14 -0.56 8.12 -7.05
CA VAL A 14 -0.15 7.14 -6.03
C VAL A 14 1.12 6.36 -6.43
N SER A 15 1.40 6.24 -7.72
CA SER A 15 2.63 5.59 -8.23
C SER A 15 3.83 6.53 -8.36
N HIS A 16 3.61 7.85 -8.31
CA HIS A 16 4.69 8.82 -8.47
C HIS A 16 5.66 8.80 -7.29
N GLY A 17 6.95 8.76 -7.62
CA GLY A 17 8.05 8.74 -6.67
C GLY A 17 7.88 7.67 -5.57
N THR A 18 8.20 8.06 -4.35
CA THR A 18 8.28 7.19 -3.18
C THR A 18 7.23 7.53 -2.12
N ARG A 19 6.07 8.05 -2.54
CA ARG A 19 4.96 8.35 -1.62
C ARG A 19 4.58 7.10 -0.82
N THR A 20 4.48 7.23 0.50
CA THR A 20 4.00 6.15 1.37
C THR A 20 2.49 6.22 1.53
N ALA A 21 1.85 5.08 1.77
CA ALA A 21 0.44 5.05 2.13
C ALA A 21 0.27 4.87 3.65
N LYS A 22 -0.67 5.58 4.25
CA LYS A 22 -1.10 5.37 5.64
C LYS A 22 -2.20 4.31 5.64
N LEU A 23 -1.85 3.06 5.95
CA LEU A 23 -2.75 1.90 5.93
C LEU A 23 -3.45 1.73 7.27
N SER A 24 -4.78 1.76 7.25
CA SER A 24 -5.65 1.33 8.33
C SER A 24 -6.04 -0.15 8.18
N THR A 25 -5.99 -0.88 9.29
CA THR A 25 -6.45 -2.28 9.44
C THR A 25 -7.34 -2.40 10.67
N VAL A 26 -8.23 -3.40 10.71
CA VAL A 26 -9.20 -3.57 11.82
C VAL A 26 -8.62 -4.47 12.92
N ARG A 27 -8.57 -3.99 14.17
CA ARG A 27 -8.16 -4.77 15.36
C ARG A 27 -9.25 -5.76 15.81
N ALA A 28 -8.91 -6.65 16.74
CA ALA A 28 -9.83 -7.69 17.25
C ALA A 28 -11.05 -7.08 17.94
N ASP A 29 -10.86 -5.93 18.59
CA ASP A 29 -11.89 -5.12 19.25
C ASP A 29 -12.65 -4.20 18.28
N GLY A 30 -12.36 -4.27 16.98
CA GLY A 30 -12.94 -3.40 15.96
C GLY A 30 -12.27 -2.03 15.80
N SER A 31 -11.30 -1.66 16.65
CA SER A 31 -10.62 -0.36 16.55
C SER A 31 -9.69 -0.27 15.32
N PRO A 32 -9.47 0.93 14.75
CA PRO A 32 -8.56 1.11 13.62
C PRO A 32 -7.09 1.12 14.08
N HIS A 33 -6.23 0.41 13.35
CA HIS A 33 -4.77 0.45 13.49
C HIS A 33 -4.15 1.01 12.21
N VAL A 34 -3.51 2.18 12.34
CA VAL A 34 -2.90 2.91 11.21
C VAL A 34 -1.38 2.85 11.29
N THR A 35 -0.72 2.46 10.21
CA THR A 35 0.75 2.64 10.06
C THR A 35 1.11 2.95 8.60
N PRO A 36 2.27 3.57 8.33
CA PRO A 36 2.74 3.73 6.96
C PRO A 36 3.13 2.37 6.33
N ILE A 37 3.04 2.30 5.00
CA ILE A 37 3.52 1.19 4.17
C ILE A 37 4.18 1.72 2.88
N TRP A 38 5.10 0.91 2.33
CA TRP A 38 5.54 1.01 0.94
C TRP A 38 4.67 0.10 0.09
N PHE A 39 4.36 0.49 -1.14
CA PHE A 39 3.47 -0.27 -2.00
C PHE A 39 3.77 -0.06 -3.47
N VAL A 40 3.22 -0.92 -4.31
CA VAL A 40 3.13 -0.73 -5.76
C VAL A 40 1.70 -1.02 -6.21
N LEU A 41 1.33 -0.57 -7.41
CA LEU A 41 0.11 -1.01 -8.07
C LEU A 41 0.42 -2.20 -8.98
N ASP A 42 -0.46 -3.20 -8.98
CA ASP A 42 -0.48 -4.30 -9.93
C ASP A 42 -1.89 -4.45 -10.50
N GLY A 43 -2.13 -3.86 -11.69
CA GLY A 43 -3.48 -3.74 -12.24
C GLY A 43 -4.42 -3.00 -11.26
N ASP A 44 -5.40 -3.72 -10.74
CA ASP A 44 -6.41 -3.21 -9.80
C ASP A 44 -6.14 -3.61 -8.33
N ASP A 45 -4.94 -4.11 -8.05
CA ASP A 45 -4.50 -4.39 -6.69
C ASP A 45 -3.44 -3.38 -6.21
N VAL A 46 -3.53 -3.01 -4.93
CA VAL A 46 -2.40 -2.44 -4.19
C VAL A 46 -1.61 -3.59 -3.56
N VAL A 47 -0.30 -3.62 -3.81
CA VAL A 47 0.58 -4.70 -3.35
C VAL A 47 1.63 -4.17 -2.37
N PHE A 48 1.77 -4.84 -1.21
CA PHE A 48 2.83 -4.59 -0.23
C PHE A 48 3.19 -5.88 0.52
N ASN A 49 4.29 -5.88 1.27
CA ASN A 49 4.65 -6.98 2.17
C ASN A 49 4.67 -6.53 3.64
N THR A 50 4.43 -7.46 4.56
CA THR A 50 4.53 -7.22 6.01
C THR A 50 4.75 -8.48 6.82
N GLY A 51 5.47 -8.37 7.94
CA GLY A 51 5.63 -9.48 8.88
C GLY A 51 4.30 -10.02 9.42
N LYS A 52 4.15 -11.35 9.39
CA LYS A 52 3.00 -12.10 9.89
C LYS A 52 2.72 -11.85 11.37
N SER A 53 3.77 -11.65 12.17
CA SER A 53 3.68 -11.36 13.61
C SER A 53 3.48 -9.89 13.94
N SER A 54 3.41 -8.99 12.95
CA SER A 54 3.08 -7.59 13.19
C SER A 54 1.60 -7.41 13.57
N VAL A 55 1.25 -6.25 14.15
CA VAL A 55 -0.16 -5.94 14.46
C VAL A 55 -1.01 -5.96 13.17
N LYS A 56 -0.51 -5.40 12.06
CA LYS A 56 -1.23 -5.42 10.78
C LYS A 56 -1.30 -6.82 10.18
N GLY A 57 -0.24 -7.63 10.26
CA GLY A 57 -0.24 -9.02 9.78
C GLY A 57 -1.31 -9.85 10.48
N ARG A 58 -1.37 -9.78 11.82
CA ARG A 58 -2.44 -10.43 12.60
C ARG A 58 -3.83 -9.88 12.29
N ASN A 59 -3.96 -8.58 12.06
CA ASN A 59 -5.24 -7.98 11.70
C ASN A 59 -5.73 -8.49 10.34
N LEU A 60 -4.86 -8.46 9.31
CA LEU A 60 -5.19 -8.84 7.93
C LEU A 60 -5.53 -10.34 7.82
N ALA A 61 -4.86 -11.19 8.59
CA ALA A 61 -5.17 -12.62 8.64
C ALA A 61 -6.57 -12.91 9.22
N ARG A 62 -7.09 -12.03 10.09
CA ARG A 62 -8.44 -12.15 10.68
C ARG A 62 -9.50 -11.43 9.84
N ASP A 63 -9.21 -10.21 9.43
CA ASP A 63 -10.13 -9.31 8.74
C ASP A 63 -9.39 -8.54 7.64
N GLY A 64 -9.69 -8.87 6.40
CA GLY A 64 -9.07 -8.25 5.23
C GLY A 64 -9.56 -6.82 4.93
N ARG A 65 -10.50 -6.24 5.67
CA ARG A 65 -10.94 -4.86 5.42
C ARG A 65 -9.82 -3.87 5.68
N VAL A 66 -9.54 -3.02 4.69
CA VAL A 66 -8.52 -1.97 4.79
C VAL A 66 -9.00 -0.66 4.19
N ALA A 67 -8.39 0.42 4.65
CA ALA A 67 -8.39 1.70 3.96
C ALA A 67 -6.96 2.24 3.95
N LEU A 68 -6.54 2.90 2.88
CA LEU A 68 -5.22 3.55 2.81
C LEU A 68 -5.33 4.94 2.21
N CYS A 69 -4.51 5.86 2.71
CA CYS A 69 -4.41 7.22 2.21
C CYS A 69 -3.00 7.48 1.70
N VAL A 70 -2.89 8.02 0.49
CA VAL A 70 -1.67 8.61 -0.08
C VAL A 70 -1.95 10.09 -0.27
N ASP A 71 -1.09 10.94 0.23
CA ASP A 71 -1.28 12.39 0.27
C ASP A 71 0.03 13.12 0.02
N ASP A 72 -0.08 14.34 -0.50
CA ASP A 72 1.01 15.32 -0.42
C ASP A 72 1.01 15.98 0.96
N ASP A 73 2.20 16.13 1.54
CA ASP A 73 2.37 16.73 2.87
C ASP A 73 2.47 18.27 2.85
N ARG A 74 2.23 18.88 1.67
CA ARG A 74 2.35 20.32 1.41
C ARG A 74 1.23 20.82 0.48
N PRO A 75 0.81 22.10 0.60
CA PRO A 75 -0.20 22.69 -0.28
C PRO A 75 0.26 22.70 -1.75
N PRO A 76 -0.67 22.58 -2.72
CA PRO A 76 -2.12 22.71 -2.54
C PRO A 76 -2.87 21.45 -2.05
N TYR A 77 -2.16 20.43 -1.57
CA TYR A 77 -2.66 19.16 -1.03
C TYR A 77 -3.51 18.38 -2.03
N ASP A 78 -2.92 17.28 -2.50
CA ASP A 78 -3.58 16.25 -3.28
C ASP A 78 -3.65 14.98 -2.42
N PHE A 79 -4.72 14.20 -2.55
CA PHE A 79 -4.80 12.92 -1.86
C PHE A 79 -5.63 11.88 -2.61
N VAL A 80 -5.34 10.62 -2.32
CA VAL A 80 -6.05 9.45 -2.79
C VAL A 80 -6.31 8.53 -1.60
N VAL A 81 -7.59 8.25 -1.33
CA VAL A 81 -8.04 7.23 -0.39
C VAL A 81 -8.57 6.03 -1.15
N VAL A 82 -8.01 4.87 -0.87
CA VAL A 82 -8.48 3.57 -1.36
C VAL A 82 -9.13 2.80 -0.22
N GLN A 83 -10.29 2.22 -0.48
CA GLN A 83 -10.91 1.20 0.36
C GLN A 83 -10.95 -0.11 -0.39
N GLY A 84 -10.70 -1.21 0.32
CA GLY A 84 -10.62 -2.51 -0.33
C GLY A 84 -10.53 -3.68 0.64
N ARG A 85 -10.31 -4.86 0.06
CA ARG A 85 -10.12 -6.11 0.80
C ARG A 85 -8.77 -6.73 0.48
N ALA A 86 -7.99 -6.94 1.53
CA ALA A 86 -6.71 -7.61 1.50
C ALA A 86 -6.87 -9.14 1.45
N ARG A 87 -6.02 -9.77 0.64
CA ARG A 87 -5.67 -11.18 0.68
C ARG A 87 -4.19 -11.30 1.02
N VAL A 88 -3.83 -12.32 1.79
CA VAL A 88 -2.45 -12.57 2.22
C VAL A 88 -1.93 -13.88 1.64
N SER A 89 -0.66 -13.90 1.27
CA SER A 89 0.06 -15.09 0.77
C SER A 89 1.40 -15.23 1.49
N GLU A 90 1.79 -16.49 1.75
CA GLU A 90 3.11 -16.86 2.30
C GLU A 90 4.03 -17.45 1.22
N ASP A 91 3.62 -17.36 -0.06
CA ASP A 91 4.43 -17.82 -1.19
C ASP A 91 5.75 -17.03 -1.27
N LEU A 92 6.87 -17.74 -1.11
CA LEU A 92 8.19 -17.12 -1.04
C LEU A 92 8.67 -16.60 -2.39
N GLU A 93 8.24 -17.18 -3.51
CA GLU A 93 8.61 -16.71 -4.84
C GLU A 93 7.91 -15.39 -5.13
N GLU A 94 6.60 -15.32 -4.89
CA GLU A 94 5.85 -14.08 -5.02
C GLU A 94 6.37 -13.00 -4.07
N LEU A 95 6.62 -13.35 -2.81
CA LEU A 95 7.17 -12.44 -1.81
C LEU A 95 8.49 -11.82 -2.26
N ARG A 96 9.44 -12.63 -2.76
CA ARG A 96 10.73 -12.13 -3.26
C ARG A 96 10.55 -11.20 -4.46
N HIS A 97 9.70 -11.60 -5.41
CA HIS A 97 9.40 -10.79 -6.58
C HIS A 97 8.86 -9.40 -6.20
N TRP A 98 7.81 -9.37 -5.37
CA TRP A 98 7.15 -8.13 -4.99
C TRP A 98 7.97 -7.28 -4.03
N ALA A 99 8.67 -7.89 -3.06
CA ALA A 99 9.59 -7.17 -2.20
C ALA A 99 10.70 -6.48 -3.01
N GLY A 100 11.20 -7.13 -4.05
CA GLY A 100 12.18 -6.53 -4.97
C GLY A 100 11.61 -5.35 -5.74
N ARG A 101 10.40 -5.47 -6.31
CA ARG A 101 9.72 -4.37 -7.01
C ARG A 101 9.42 -3.18 -6.11
N ILE A 102 8.99 -3.43 -4.88
CA ILE A 102 8.76 -2.40 -3.87
C ILE A 102 10.10 -1.74 -3.50
N GLY A 103 11.14 -2.54 -3.24
CA GLY A 103 12.49 -2.05 -2.98
C GLY A 103 13.02 -1.16 -4.10
N ALA A 104 12.87 -1.59 -5.35
CA ALA A 104 13.25 -0.86 -6.54
C ALA A 104 12.61 0.54 -6.58
N ARG A 105 11.28 0.59 -6.39
CA ARG A 105 10.53 1.85 -6.39
C ARG A 105 11.02 2.81 -5.30
N TYR A 106 11.22 2.33 -4.07
CA TYR A 106 11.48 3.20 -2.92
C TYR A 106 12.95 3.51 -2.68
N MET A 107 13.84 2.63 -3.12
CA MET A 107 15.26 2.66 -2.75
C MET A 107 16.21 2.61 -3.94
N GLY A 108 15.70 2.50 -5.17
CA GLY A 108 16.49 2.42 -6.41
C GLY A 108 16.50 1.01 -7.01
N GLU A 109 16.44 0.93 -8.35
CA GLU A 109 16.43 -0.33 -9.13
C GLU A 109 17.63 -1.23 -8.78
N GLU A 110 18.79 -0.65 -8.48
CA GLU A 110 20.00 -1.37 -8.09
C GLU A 110 19.87 -2.13 -6.76
N ARG A 111 18.86 -1.79 -5.94
CA ARG A 111 18.59 -2.43 -4.65
C ARG A 111 17.44 -3.42 -4.70
N ALA A 112 16.86 -3.68 -5.87
CA ALA A 112 15.75 -4.62 -6.02
C ALA A 112 16.09 -6.01 -5.47
N GLU A 113 17.26 -6.56 -5.82
CA GLU A 113 17.69 -7.87 -5.33
C GLU A 113 17.91 -7.89 -3.82
N GLU A 114 18.53 -6.84 -3.27
CA GLU A 114 18.75 -6.70 -1.82
C GLU A 114 17.42 -6.76 -1.05
N PHE A 115 16.44 -5.96 -1.46
CA PHE A 115 15.13 -5.92 -0.78
C PHE A 115 14.29 -7.17 -1.03
N GLY A 116 14.38 -7.77 -2.23
CA GLY A 116 13.79 -9.07 -2.53
C GLY A 116 14.30 -10.17 -1.60
N ALA A 117 15.62 -10.25 -1.40
CA ALA A 117 16.23 -11.22 -0.49
C ALA A 117 15.95 -10.93 0.99
N ARG A 118 15.95 -9.65 1.38
CA ARG A 118 15.75 -9.22 2.77
C ARG A 118 14.31 -9.43 3.26
N ASN A 119 13.32 -9.12 2.43
CA ASN A 119 11.92 -9.10 2.82
C ASN A 119 11.12 -10.28 2.22
N GLY A 120 11.70 -11.05 1.30
CA GLY A 120 11.10 -12.26 0.73
C GLY A 120 11.50 -13.53 1.48
N VAL A 121 11.23 -13.55 2.79
CA VAL A 121 11.67 -14.60 3.73
C VAL A 121 10.51 -15.20 4.52
N PRO A 122 10.65 -16.41 5.06
CA PRO A 122 9.63 -17.00 5.94
C PRO A 122 9.26 -16.07 7.10
N GLY A 123 7.96 -15.95 7.37
CA GLY A 123 7.42 -15.05 8.40
C GLY A 123 6.94 -13.70 7.86
N GLU A 124 7.19 -13.38 6.59
CA GLU A 124 6.58 -12.27 5.87
C GLU A 124 5.30 -12.71 5.15
N LEU A 125 4.41 -11.75 4.88
CA LEU A 125 3.18 -11.92 4.11
C LEU A 125 3.21 -10.99 2.90
N LEU A 126 2.94 -11.52 1.73
CA LEU A 126 2.53 -10.72 0.59
C LEU A 126 1.08 -10.32 0.79
N VAL A 127 0.76 -9.06 0.63
CA VAL A 127 -0.60 -8.52 0.76
C VAL A 127 -1.02 -7.91 -0.56
N ARG A 128 -2.14 -8.38 -1.09
CA ARG A 128 -2.83 -7.82 -2.26
C ARG A 128 -4.17 -7.27 -1.83
N VAL A 129 -4.39 -5.97 -2.05
CA VAL A 129 -5.65 -5.30 -1.73
C VAL A 129 -6.38 -5.03 -3.03
N SER A 130 -7.49 -5.75 -3.24
CA SER A 130 -8.39 -5.44 -4.35
C SER A 130 -9.13 -4.14 -4.06
N ILE A 131 -9.11 -3.22 -5.02
CA ILE A 131 -9.66 -1.88 -4.88
C ILE A 131 -11.18 -1.92 -5.07
N ASP A 132 -11.93 -1.59 -4.01
CA ASP A 132 -13.40 -1.53 -4.05
C ASP A 132 -13.91 -0.11 -4.33
N LYS A 133 -13.23 0.90 -3.75
CA LYS A 133 -13.61 2.31 -3.87
C LYS A 133 -12.40 3.22 -3.81
N VAL A 134 -12.42 4.26 -4.63
CA VAL A 134 -11.43 5.33 -4.65
C VAL A 134 -12.11 6.68 -4.41
N LEU A 135 -11.53 7.48 -3.52
CA LEU A 135 -11.77 8.92 -3.38
C LEU A 135 -10.45 9.62 -3.70
N ALA A 136 -10.44 10.49 -4.70
CA ALA A 136 -9.22 11.13 -5.16
C ALA A 136 -9.50 12.60 -5.52
N GLU A 137 -8.80 13.51 -4.86
CA GLU A 137 -8.99 14.96 -4.96
C GLU A 137 -7.63 15.64 -5.12
N LYS A 138 -7.58 16.67 -5.97
CA LYS A 138 -6.42 17.53 -6.18
C LYS A 138 -6.75 19.00 -5.92
N GLY A 139 -5.75 19.79 -5.54
CA GLY A 139 -5.89 21.22 -5.33
C GLY A 139 -6.83 21.56 -4.17
N VAL A 140 -6.75 20.82 -3.06
CA VAL A 140 -7.67 20.99 -1.92
C VAL A 140 -7.59 22.41 -1.32
N ALA A 141 -6.41 23.01 -1.34
CA ALA A 141 -6.15 24.36 -0.84
C ALA A 141 -6.02 25.43 -1.95
N ASP A 142 -6.37 25.10 -3.20
CA ASP A 142 -6.50 26.08 -4.29
C ASP A 142 -7.78 26.93 -4.20
#